data_AF-A0A6P5MYQ0-F1
#
_entry.id   AF-A0A6P5MYQ0-F1
#
_cell.length_a   1.000
_cell.length_b   1.000
_cell.length_c   1.000
_cell.angle_alpha   90.00
_cell.angle_beta   90.00
_cell.angle_gamma   90.00
#
_symmetry.space_group_name_H-M   'P 1'
#
loop_
_entity.id
_entity.type
_entity.pdbx_description
1 polymer ?
#
loop_
_entity_poly.entity_id
_entity_poly.type
_entity_poly.pdbx_seq_one_letter_code
_entity_poly.pdbx_strand_id
1 'polypeptide(L)'
;MTLEDVAVILGLLINGLPVTGVTISSFKGLKAECLHQFEVALRKSDCRGSFIKLTWIRDLKECLQLIGKNSIQRYVKCHIMSLFGTILFGDKSGASVHWKFLPLLRDFSSIGQYNWGSACVAHLYRALCRASRIDYTEIDGPLTLLLAWAWIRLPYLALIPRERRSFSLANRWRNWERRDRRYRYLSLAHFKKLLDDLQEGQFV
;
A
#
# COMPACT_ATOMS: atom_id res chain seq x y z
N MET A 1 13.77 6.33 -2.67
CA MET A 1 12.84 5.99 -1.57
C MET A 1 13.52 5.00 -0.64
N THR A 2 13.67 5.34 0.62
CA THR A 2 14.31 4.52 1.65
C THR A 2 13.28 3.83 2.54
N LEU A 3 13.71 2.92 3.42
CA LEU A 3 12.83 2.35 4.45
C LEU A 3 12.33 3.41 5.42
N GLU A 4 13.16 4.39 5.77
CA GLU A 4 12.76 5.51 6.64
C GLU A 4 11.62 6.33 6.02
N ASP A 5 11.67 6.58 4.70
CA ASP A 5 10.56 7.24 3.99
C ASP A 5 9.25 6.46 4.18
N VAL A 6 9.28 5.13 4.16
CA VAL A 6 8.09 4.28 4.35
C VAL A 6 7.56 4.33 5.77
N ALA A 7 8.46 4.30 6.76
CA ALA A 7 8.08 4.46 8.16
C ALA A 7 7.42 5.84 8.39
N VAL A 8 7.96 6.90 7.80
CA VAL A 8 7.43 8.27 7.95
C VAL A 8 6.10 8.47 7.22
N ILE A 9 5.98 7.97 5.98
CA ILE A 9 4.80 8.21 5.13
C ILE A 9 3.63 7.30 5.53
N LEU A 10 3.89 6.02 5.75
CA LEU A 10 2.84 5.01 5.99
C LEU A 10 2.76 4.55 7.45
N GLY A 11 3.72 4.91 8.31
CA GLY A 11 3.75 4.43 9.69
C GLY A 11 4.02 2.92 9.81
N LEU A 12 4.56 2.28 8.77
CA LEU A 12 4.82 0.84 8.78
C LEU A 12 6.12 0.51 9.50
N LEU A 13 6.12 -0.64 10.19
CA LEU A 13 7.32 -1.15 10.85
C LEU A 13 8.37 -1.56 9.81
N ILE A 14 9.60 -1.06 10.01
CA ILE A 14 10.77 -1.32 9.14
C ILE A 14 11.82 -2.23 9.79
N ASN A 15 11.72 -2.45 11.10
CA ASN A 15 12.60 -3.31 11.88
C ASN A 15 11.73 -4.40 12.53
N GLY A 16 11.62 -5.54 11.87
CA GLY A 16 10.70 -6.60 12.28
C GLY A 16 10.97 -7.92 11.58
N LEU A 17 10.11 -8.91 11.86
CA LEU A 17 10.20 -10.24 11.27
C LEU A 17 10.03 -10.17 9.75
N PRO A 18 10.77 -10.99 8.98
CA PRO A 18 10.60 -11.04 7.53
C PRO A 18 9.17 -11.48 7.19
N VAL A 19 8.58 -10.84 6.17
CA VAL A 19 7.26 -11.19 5.66
C VAL A 19 7.37 -12.43 4.78
N THR A 20 7.50 -13.58 5.42
CA THR A 20 7.60 -14.90 4.79
C THR A 20 6.51 -15.81 5.35
N GLY A 21 6.05 -16.77 4.56
CA GLY A 21 5.00 -17.66 4.99
C GLY A 21 4.74 -18.80 4.02
N VAL A 22 4.15 -19.87 4.55
CA VAL A 22 3.68 -20.99 3.74
C VAL A 22 2.52 -20.51 2.87
N THR A 23 2.65 -20.67 1.56
CA THR A 23 1.59 -20.28 0.63
C THR A 23 0.54 -21.37 0.60
N ILE A 24 -0.73 -20.99 0.81
CA ILE A 24 -1.87 -21.88 0.62
C ILE A 24 -1.94 -22.23 -0.87
N SER A 25 -1.82 -23.52 -1.19
CA SER A 25 -1.75 -24.00 -2.59
C SER A 25 -3.10 -24.46 -3.15
N SER A 26 -4.17 -24.50 -2.35
CA SER A 26 -5.48 -24.99 -2.79
C SER A 26 -6.64 -24.14 -2.28
N PHE A 27 -7.72 -24.08 -3.08
CA PHE A 27 -8.97 -23.44 -2.67
C PHE A 27 -9.58 -24.07 -1.41
N LYS A 28 -9.40 -25.38 -1.21
CA LYS A 28 -9.87 -26.07 0.01
C LYS A 28 -9.15 -25.51 1.24
N GLY A 29 -7.82 -25.34 1.17
CA GLY A 29 -7.02 -24.73 2.22
C GLY A 29 -7.41 -23.28 2.48
N LEU A 30 -7.64 -22.50 1.41
CA LEU A 30 -8.11 -21.11 1.53
C LEU A 30 -9.44 -21.03 2.26
N LYS A 31 -10.41 -21.84 1.85
CA LYS A 31 -11.74 -21.86 2.45
C LYS A 31 -11.68 -22.22 3.93
N ALA A 32 -10.84 -23.19 4.29
CA ALA A 32 -10.61 -23.58 5.68
C ALA A 32 -9.95 -22.44 6.48
N GLU A 33 -8.96 -21.76 5.92
CA GLU A 33 -8.29 -20.64 6.58
C GLU A 33 -9.24 -19.45 6.80
N CYS A 34 -10.06 -19.10 5.80
CA CYS A 34 -11.08 -18.06 5.96
C CYS A 34 -12.11 -18.43 7.03
N LEU A 35 -12.58 -19.69 7.03
CA LEU A 35 -13.51 -20.18 8.05
C LEU A 35 -12.88 -20.12 9.45
N HIS A 36 -11.61 -20.49 9.59
CA HIS A 36 -10.90 -20.43 10.87
C HIS A 36 -10.69 -18.99 11.37
N GLN A 37 -10.26 -18.07 10.50
CA GLN A 37 -9.93 -16.72 10.91
C GLN A 37 -11.14 -15.79 11.06
N PHE A 38 -12.18 -15.98 10.23
CA PHE A 38 -13.32 -15.07 10.14
C PHE A 38 -14.66 -15.71 10.49
N GLU A 39 -14.72 -17.02 10.74
CA GLU A 39 -15.95 -17.81 10.92
C GLU A 39 -16.89 -17.81 9.71
N VAL A 40 -16.43 -17.31 8.56
CA VAL A 40 -17.20 -17.28 7.32
C VAL A 40 -16.43 -18.01 6.24
N ALA A 41 -17.07 -19.03 5.66
CA ALA A 41 -16.51 -19.79 4.57
C ALA A 41 -16.56 -19.00 3.27
N LEU A 42 -15.41 -18.91 2.59
CA LEU A 42 -15.30 -18.27 1.30
C LEU A 42 -15.97 -19.10 0.18
N ARG A 43 -16.68 -18.45 -0.75
CA ARG A 43 -17.25 -19.10 -1.94
C ARG A 43 -16.31 -18.94 -3.13
N LYS A 44 -16.42 -19.83 -4.12
CA LYS A 44 -15.61 -19.72 -5.36
C LYS A 44 -15.90 -18.42 -6.11
N SER A 45 -17.14 -17.93 -6.06
CA SER A 45 -17.56 -16.64 -6.65
C SER A 45 -16.83 -15.44 -6.06
N ASP A 46 -16.32 -15.57 -4.83
CA ASP A 46 -15.66 -14.49 -4.08
C ASP A 46 -14.15 -14.44 -4.39
N CYS A 47 -13.67 -15.34 -5.25
CA CYS A 47 -12.28 -15.45 -5.64
C CYS A 47 -12.09 -15.10 -7.12
N ARG A 48 -10.90 -14.60 -7.45
CA ARG A 48 -10.40 -14.49 -8.83
C ARG A 48 -9.00 -15.09 -8.87
N GLY A 49 -8.89 -16.37 -9.23
CA GLY A 49 -7.63 -17.11 -9.15
C GLY A 49 -7.12 -17.18 -7.70
N SER A 50 -5.91 -16.65 -7.46
CA SER A 50 -5.26 -16.60 -6.14
C SER A 50 -5.63 -15.36 -5.30
N PHE A 51 -6.65 -14.61 -5.72
CA PHE A 51 -7.07 -13.38 -5.08
C PHE A 51 -8.46 -13.51 -4.47
N ILE A 52 -8.65 -12.89 -3.30
CA ILE A 52 -9.92 -12.72 -2.61
C ILE A 52 -10.49 -11.36 -2.99
N LYS A 53 -11.76 -11.29 -3.39
CA LYS A 53 -12.42 -10.02 -3.72
C LYS A 53 -12.54 -9.15 -2.48
N LEU A 54 -12.24 -7.86 -2.64
CA LEU A 54 -12.38 -6.87 -1.57
C LEU A 54 -13.84 -6.62 -1.19
N THR A 55 -14.78 -6.86 -2.11
CA THR A 55 -16.22 -6.79 -1.82
C THR A 55 -16.59 -7.77 -0.71
N TRP A 56 -16.15 -9.03 -0.81
CA TRP A 56 -16.41 -10.04 0.23
C TRP A 56 -15.82 -9.64 1.59
N ILE A 57 -14.60 -9.07 1.60
CA ILE A 57 -13.97 -8.59 2.84
C ILE A 57 -14.74 -7.42 3.44
N ARG A 58 -15.24 -6.51 2.61
CA ARG A 58 -16.05 -5.37 3.04
C ARG A 58 -17.39 -5.84 3.61
N ASP A 59 -18.11 -6.70 2.89
CA ASP A 59 -19.40 -7.23 3.34
C ASP A 59 -19.24 -7.99 4.67
N LEU A 60 -18.17 -8.79 4.81
CA LEU A 60 -17.81 -9.43 6.06
C LEU A 60 -17.57 -8.40 7.18
N LYS A 61 -16.80 -7.35 6.88
CA LYS A 61 -16.48 -6.28 7.85
C LYS A 61 -17.73 -5.54 8.34
N GLU A 62 -18.68 -5.27 7.44
CA GLU A 62 -19.95 -4.59 7.75
C GLU A 62 -20.89 -5.47 8.61
N CYS A 63 -20.84 -6.78 8.44
CA CYS A 63 -21.62 -7.73 9.24
C CYS A 63 -21.07 -7.99 10.65
N LEU A 64 -19.83 -7.56 10.97
CA LEU A 64 -19.20 -7.85 12.27
C LEU A 64 -19.69 -6.90 13.38
N GLN A 65 -20.27 -7.49 14.43
CA GLN A 65 -20.64 -6.77 15.66
C GLN A 65 -19.42 -6.62 16.58
N LEU A 66 -19.02 -5.39 16.90
CA LEU A 66 -17.81 -5.06 17.67
C LEU A 66 -17.98 -5.20 19.21
N ILE A 67 -18.56 -6.31 19.64
CA ILE A 67 -18.94 -6.53 21.04
C ILE A 67 -17.82 -7.19 21.85
N GLY A 68 -16.99 -8.04 21.22
CA GLY A 68 -15.99 -8.85 21.91
C GLY A 68 -14.60 -8.74 21.30
N LYS A 69 -13.58 -9.14 22.06
CA LYS A 69 -12.17 -9.14 21.62
C LYS A 69 -11.99 -9.88 20.29
N ASN A 70 -12.63 -11.04 20.12
CA ASN A 70 -12.52 -11.85 18.90
C ASN A 70 -13.14 -11.16 17.68
N SER A 71 -14.31 -10.52 17.84
CA SER A 71 -14.96 -9.81 16.72
C SER A 71 -14.21 -8.54 16.34
N ILE A 72 -13.63 -7.82 17.30
CA ILE A 72 -12.71 -6.70 17.05
C ILE A 72 -11.47 -7.17 16.29
N GLN A 73 -10.85 -8.28 16.71
CA GLN A 73 -9.70 -8.84 15.99
C GLN A 73 -10.04 -9.20 14.54
N ARG A 74 -11.20 -9.82 14.30
CA ARG A 74 -11.67 -10.12 12.94
C ARG A 74 -11.87 -8.86 12.12
N TYR A 75 -12.50 -7.84 12.69
CA TYR A 75 -12.71 -6.56 12.05
C TYR A 75 -11.37 -5.92 11.64
N VAL A 76 -10.39 -5.93 12.53
CA VAL A 76 -9.04 -5.41 12.25
C VAL A 76 -8.35 -6.24 11.16
N LYS A 77 -8.44 -7.57 11.20
CA LYS A 77 -7.89 -8.45 10.14
C LYS A 77 -8.53 -8.15 8.77
N CYS A 78 -9.85 -7.97 8.70
CA CYS A 78 -10.54 -7.54 7.48
C CYS A 78 -10.02 -6.19 7.00
N HIS A 79 -9.87 -5.22 7.91
CA HIS A 79 -9.38 -3.90 7.57
C HIS A 79 -7.94 -3.94 7.03
N ILE A 80 -7.05 -4.72 7.64
CA ILE A 80 -5.67 -4.91 7.18
C ILE A 80 -5.65 -5.57 5.80
N MET A 81 -6.45 -6.60 5.56
CA MET A 81 -6.58 -7.22 4.23
C MET A 81 -7.09 -6.22 3.18
N SER A 82 -8.03 -5.34 3.54
CA SER A 82 -8.46 -4.27 2.65
C SER A 82 -7.33 -3.29 2.33
N LEU A 83 -6.55 -2.87 3.34
CA LEU A 83 -5.38 -2.00 3.13
C LEU A 83 -4.33 -2.66 2.25
N PHE A 84 -4.11 -3.97 2.40
CA PHE A 84 -3.22 -4.75 1.54
C PHE A 84 -3.69 -4.76 0.09
N GLY A 85 -4.98 -5.01 -0.17
CA GLY A 85 -5.50 -5.05 -1.54
C GLY A 85 -5.69 -3.70 -2.23
N THR A 86 -5.64 -2.59 -1.48
CA THR A 86 -5.93 -1.26 -2.04
C THR A 86 -4.72 -0.33 -2.04
N ILE A 87 -4.02 -0.22 -0.90
CA ILE A 87 -2.99 0.80 -0.69
C ILE A 87 -1.58 0.21 -0.78
N LEU A 88 -1.34 -0.96 -0.16
CA LEU A 88 0.02 -1.46 0.02
C LEU A 88 0.49 -2.41 -1.09
N PHE A 89 -0.39 -3.32 -1.50
CA PHE A 89 -0.11 -4.40 -2.45
C PHE A 89 -1.21 -4.53 -3.50
N GLY A 90 -1.88 -3.43 -3.80
CA GLY A 90 -2.98 -3.38 -4.76
C GLY A 90 -2.51 -3.78 -6.14
N ASP A 91 -3.29 -4.63 -6.79
CA ASP A 91 -3.11 -4.91 -8.21
C ASP A 91 -3.76 -3.80 -9.06
N LYS A 92 -3.64 -3.91 -10.40
CA LYS A 92 -4.25 -2.96 -11.34
C LYS A 92 -5.76 -2.76 -11.14
N SER A 93 -6.46 -3.77 -10.63
CA SER A 93 -7.91 -3.70 -10.46
C SER A 93 -8.31 -2.97 -9.18
N GLY A 94 -7.43 -2.92 -8.17
CA GLY A 94 -7.75 -2.39 -6.84
C GLY A 94 -8.96 -3.06 -6.19
N ALA A 95 -9.38 -4.23 -6.69
CA ALA A 95 -10.65 -4.88 -6.34
C ALA A 95 -10.44 -6.21 -5.59
N SER A 96 -9.19 -6.64 -5.43
CA SER A 96 -8.88 -7.92 -4.82
C SER A 96 -7.54 -7.89 -4.08
N VAL A 97 -7.35 -8.81 -3.13
CA VAL A 97 -6.13 -8.98 -2.35
C VAL A 97 -5.64 -10.41 -2.47
N HIS A 98 -4.32 -10.58 -2.63
CA HIS A 98 -3.74 -11.90 -2.78
C HIS A 98 -3.86 -12.71 -1.47
N TRP A 99 -4.33 -13.95 -1.55
CA TRP A 99 -4.57 -14.80 -0.37
C TRP A 99 -3.31 -15.16 0.45
N LYS A 100 -2.11 -14.85 -0.06
CA LYS A 100 -0.82 -15.16 0.59
C LYS A 100 -0.64 -14.42 1.91
N PHE A 101 -1.38 -13.33 2.12
CA PHE A 101 -1.33 -12.56 3.35
C PHE A 101 -2.19 -13.18 4.45
N LEU A 102 -3.11 -14.08 4.11
CA LEU A 102 -4.03 -14.69 5.07
C LEU A 102 -3.29 -15.43 6.20
N PRO A 103 -2.30 -16.31 5.92
CA PRO A 103 -1.57 -17.01 6.97
C PRO A 103 -0.84 -16.06 7.94
N LEU A 104 -0.38 -14.90 7.46
CA LEU A 104 0.31 -13.89 8.27
C LEU A 104 -0.61 -13.18 9.27
N LEU A 105 -1.93 -13.26 9.05
CA LEU A 105 -2.94 -12.68 9.93
C LEU A 105 -3.47 -13.69 10.95
N ARG A 106 -3.00 -14.96 10.92
CA ARG A 106 -3.51 -16.01 11.81
C ARG A 106 -3.30 -15.64 13.27
N ASP A 107 -2.04 -15.39 13.65
CA ASP A 107 -1.68 -14.90 14.96
C ASP A 107 -1.76 -13.38 14.97
N PHE A 108 -2.75 -12.85 15.70
CA PHE A 108 -3.00 -11.42 15.75
C PHE A 108 -1.86 -10.63 16.41
N SER A 109 -1.14 -11.25 17.35
CA SER A 109 -0.09 -10.57 18.12
C SER A 109 1.19 -10.34 17.31
N SER A 110 1.49 -11.22 16.35
CA SER A 110 2.64 -11.10 15.47
C SER A 110 2.41 -10.18 14.27
N ILE A 111 1.16 -9.86 13.90
CA ILE A 111 0.86 -8.97 12.75
C ILE A 111 1.65 -7.67 12.82
N GLY A 112 1.70 -7.03 14.00
CA GLY A 112 2.42 -5.77 14.19
C GLY A 112 3.94 -5.89 14.22
N GLN A 113 4.49 -7.10 14.30
CA GLN A 113 5.93 -7.36 14.42
C GLN A 113 6.60 -7.61 13.08
N TYR A 114 5.83 -7.78 12.01
CA TYR A 114 6.35 -7.99 10.67
C TYR A 114 6.91 -6.69 10.07
N ASN A 115 7.96 -6.84 9.27
CA ASN A 115 8.57 -5.78 8.49
C ASN A 115 7.74 -5.46 7.23
N TRP A 116 6.52 -4.94 7.46
CA TRP A 116 5.61 -4.54 6.38
C TRP A 116 6.20 -3.43 5.52
N GLY A 117 7.05 -2.57 6.09
CA GLY A 117 7.73 -1.51 5.36
C GLY A 117 8.61 -2.07 4.24
N SER A 118 9.47 -3.04 4.56
CA SER A 118 10.33 -3.69 3.56
C SER A 118 9.52 -4.47 2.53
N ALA A 119 8.45 -5.15 2.93
CA ALA A 119 7.58 -5.84 1.99
C ALA A 119 6.93 -4.85 1.00
N CYS A 120 6.46 -3.70 1.51
CA CYS A 120 5.87 -2.63 0.70
C CYS A 120 6.87 -2.05 -0.31
N VAL A 121 8.09 -1.72 0.14
CA VAL A 121 9.18 -1.23 -0.74
C VAL A 121 9.56 -2.26 -1.80
N ALA A 122 9.74 -3.52 -1.40
CA ALA A 122 10.06 -4.59 -2.35
C ALA A 122 8.96 -4.76 -3.40
N HIS A 123 7.69 -4.62 -3.03
CA HIS A 123 6.59 -4.66 -3.98
C HIS A 123 6.58 -3.44 -4.91
N LEU A 124 6.84 -2.24 -4.38
CA LEU A 124 6.97 -1.01 -5.17
C LEU A 124 8.07 -1.13 -6.22
N TYR A 125 9.28 -1.57 -5.83
CA TYR A 125 10.37 -1.73 -6.79
C TYR A 125 10.02 -2.74 -7.88
N ARG A 126 9.37 -3.86 -7.53
CA ARG A 126 8.91 -4.82 -8.54
C ARG A 126 7.87 -4.20 -9.48
N ALA A 127 6.99 -3.34 -8.99
CA ALA A 127 6.02 -2.62 -9.82
C ALA A 127 6.70 -1.62 -10.75
N LEU A 128 7.66 -0.83 -10.24
CA LEU A 128 8.44 0.11 -11.04
C LEU A 128 9.25 -0.60 -12.14
N CYS A 129 9.90 -1.72 -11.82
CA CYS A 129 10.60 -2.54 -12.81
C CYS A 129 9.68 -3.15 -13.87
N ARG A 130 8.40 -3.39 -13.55
CA ARG A 130 7.41 -3.80 -14.56
C ARG A 130 6.99 -2.61 -15.42
N ALA A 131 6.72 -1.47 -14.80
CA ALA A 131 6.31 -0.24 -15.47
C ALA A 131 7.38 0.35 -16.41
N SER A 132 8.65 0.04 -16.19
CA SER A 132 9.73 0.46 -17.11
C SER A 132 9.80 -0.36 -18.41
N ARG A 133 9.03 -1.45 -18.53
CA ARG A 133 8.97 -2.27 -19.75
C ARG A 133 8.00 -1.66 -20.76
N ILE A 134 8.36 -1.70 -22.03
CA ILE A 134 7.62 -1.08 -23.15
C ILE A 134 6.16 -1.59 -23.21
N ASP A 135 5.92 -2.85 -22.88
CA ASP A 135 4.59 -3.48 -23.00
C ASP A 135 3.66 -3.20 -21.80
N TYR A 136 4.08 -2.42 -20.80
CA TYR A 136 3.32 -2.22 -19.56
C TYR A 136 2.66 -0.84 -19.52
N THR A 137 1.33 -0.81 -19.62
CA THR A 137 0.54 0.43 -19.74
C THR A 137 0.12 1.06 -18.41
N GLU A 138 0.15 0.30 -17.32
CA GLU A 138 -0.40 0.70 -16.02
C GLU A 138 0.48 0.18 -14.90
N ILE A 139 0.81 1.02 -13.92
CA ILE A 139 1.60 0.64 -12.74
C ILE A 139 0.70 0.11 -11.62
N ASP A 140 1.11 -0.98 -10.96
CA ASP A 140 0.47 -1.54 -9.78
C ASP A 140 1.27 -1.23 -8.50
N GLY A 141 0.82 -1.70 -7.34
CA GLY A 141 1.51 -1.53 -6.07
C GLY A 141 1.21 -0.22 -5.34
N PRO A 142 2.07 0.21 -4.40
CA PRO A 142 1.73 1.27 -3.44
C PRO A 142 1.92 2.67 -4.04
N LEU A 143 1.05 3.04 -4.97
CA LEU A 143 1.09 4.34 -5.65
C LEU A 143 0.94 5.51 -4.68
N THR A 144 0.16 5.36 -3.62
CA THR A 144 0.05 6.37 -2.56
C THR A 144 1.40 6.68 -1.93
N LEU A 145 2.22 5.65 -1.68
CA LEU A 145 3.57 5.82 -1.16
C LEU A 145 4.48 6.53 -2.17
N LEU A 146 4.44 6.10 -3.44
CA LEU A 146 5.24 6.72 -4.49
C LEU A 146 4.88 8.20 -4.70
N LEU A 147 3.58 8.52 -4.73
CA LEU A 147 3.07 9.88 -4.88
C LEU A 147 3.43 10.76 -3.67
N ALA A 148 3.22 10.27 -2.45
CA ALA A 148 3.59 11.00 -1.25
C ALA A 148 5.11 11.22 -1.16
N TRP A 149 5.90 10.22 -1.51
CA TRP A 149 7.35 10.34 -1.54
C TRP A 149 7.83 11.33 -2.60
N ALA A 150 7.30 11.25 -3.83
CA ALA A 150 7.63 12.19 -4.89
C ALA A 150 7.23 13.62 -4.48
N TRP A 151 6.09 13.78 -3.80
CA TRP A 151 5.68 15.07 -3.26
C TRP A 151 6.66 15.63 -2.23
N ILE A 152 7.18 14.78 -1.33
CA ILE A 152 8.11 15.18 -0.27
C ILE A 152 9.50 15.48 -0.82
N ARG A 153 10.00 14.64 -1.73
CA ARG A 153 11.40 14.66 -2.20
C ARG A 153 11.60 15.40 -3.51
N LEU A 154 10.57 15.53 -4.34
CA LEU A 154 10.61 16.20 -5.64
C LEU A 154 9.67 17.42 -5.63
N PRO A 155 10.03 18.48 -4.90
CA PRO A 155 9.15 19.64 -4.68
C PRO A 155 8.81 20.41 -5.96
N TYR A 156 9.57 20.22 -7.04
CA TYR A 156 9.23 20.75 -8.37
C TYR A 156 8.09 19.98 -9.08
N LEU A 157 7.73 18.79 -8.60
CA LEU A 157 6.57 18.00 -9.04
C LEU A 157 5.33 18.22 -8.17
N ALA A 158 5.48 18.83 -6.99
CA ALA A 158 4.37 19.03 -6.06
C ALA A 158 3.35 20.04 -6.64
N LEU A 159 2.07 19.64 -6.69
CA LEU A 159 0.97 20.51 -7.10
C LEU A 159 0.86 21.69 -6.11
N ILE A 160 0.89 22.91 -6.62
CA ILE A 160 0.76 24.14 -5.82
C ILE A 160 -0.62 24.12 -5.11
N PRO A 161 -0.71 24.07 -3.76
CA PRO A 161 -1.99 24.14 -3.07
C PRO A 161 -2.57 25.56 -3.15
N ARG A 162 -3.86 25.70 -3.47
CA ARG A 162 -4.52 27.00 -3.70
C ARG A 162 -5.06 27.72 -2.44
N GLU A 163 -5.17 27.08 -1.26
CA GLU A 163 -5.78 27.74 -0.07
C GLU A 163 -5.13 27.36 1.27
N ARG A 164 -5.15 28.32 2.21
CA ARG A 164 -4.69 28.20 3.61
C ARG A 164 -5.76 27.52 4.47
N ARG A 165 -5.48 26.34 5.02
CA ARG A 165 -6.24 25.77 6.16
C ARG A 165 -5.29 25.32 7.26
N SER A 166 -5.65 25.62 8.51
CA SER A 166 -4.80 25.56 9.69
C SER A 166 -4.92 24.22 10.43
N PHE A 167 -3.93 23.34 10.27
CA PHE A 167 -3.70 22.17 11.13
C PHE A 167 -2.19 22.04 11.42
N SER A 168 -1.80 21.72 12.67
CA SER A 168 -0.42 21.85 13.16
C SER A 168 0.58 20.84 12.55
N LEU A 169 0.17 19.59 12.29
CA LEU A 169 1.00 18.60 11.58
C LEU A 169 1.19 18.97 10.10
N ALA A 170 0.20 19.62 9.49
CA ALA A 170 0.27 20.13 8.11
C ALA A 170 1.27 21.31 7.97
N ASN A 171 1.67 21.96 9.06
CA ASN A 171 2.64 23.06 9.01
C ASN A 171 4.09 22.61 8.78
N ARG A 172 4.47 21.35 9.08
CA ARG A 172 5.76 20.79 8.59
C ARG A 172 5.81 20.76 7.06
N TRP A 173 4.65 20.58 6.43
CA TRP A 173 4.46 20.54 4.98
C TRP A 173 4.24 21.94 4.36
N ARG A 174 4.23 22.99 5.19
CA ARG A 174 4.01 24.38 4.77
C ARG A 174 5.32 25.18 4.64
N ASN A 175 6.41 24.76 5.26
CA ASN A 175 7.65 25.54 5.34
C ASN A 175 8.55 25.48 4.08
N TRP A 176 8.00 25.18 2.90
CA TRP A 176 8.75 25.18 1.64
C TRP A 176 8.41 26.38 0.74
N GLU A 177 8.17 27.53 1.37
CA GLU A 177 8.00 28.81 0.67
C GLU A 177 9.35 29.33 0.17
N ARG A 178 9.90 28.74 -0.91
CA ARG A 178 10.97 29.37 -1.72
C ARG A 178 10.81 29.10 -3.22
N ARG A 179 10.29 30.13 -3.89
CA ARG A 179 10.53 30.53 -5.30
C ARG A 179 10.55 29.41 -6.36
N ASP A 180 9.41 29.11 -6.99
CA ASP A 180 9.37 29.22 -8.46
C ASP A 180 7.96 29.23 -9.05
N ARG A 181 7.70 30.16 -9.97
CA ARG A 181 6.46 30.25 -10.77
C ARG A 181 6.58 29.52 -12.13
N ARG A 182 7.71 28.84 -12.40
CA ARG A 182 8.07 28.29 -13.72
C ARG A 182 7.37 26.97 -14.12
N TYR A 183 6.77 26.25 -13.19
CA TYR A 183 6.31 24.88 -13.43
C TYR A 183 4.93 24.76 -14.10
N ARG A 184 4.25 25.88 -14.37
CA ARG A 184 2.86 25.89 -14.87
C ARG A 184 2.72 25.51 -16.37
N TYR A 185 3.82 25.28 -17.09
CA TYR A 185 3.86 25.05 -18.54
C TYR A 185 4.73 23.85 -18.99
N LEU A 186 5.13 22.96 -18.07
CA LEU A 186 6.05 21.87 -18.39
C LEU A 186 5.30 20.61 -18.84
N SER A 187 5.77 20.01 -19.93
CA SER A 187 5.23 18.77 -20.49
C SER A 187 5.86 17.53 -19.82
N LEU A 188 5.25 16.36 -20.01
CA LEU A 188 5.79 15.08 -19.51
C LEU A 188 7.25 14.83 -19.93
N ALA A 189 7.64 15.29 -21.13
CA ALA A 189 9.01 15.19 -21.63
C ALA A 189 10.01 15.99 -20.78
N HIS A 190 9.59 17.14 -20.24
CA HIS A 190 10.43 17.92 -19.32
C HIS A 190 10.67 17.18 -18.02
N PHE A 191 9.66 16.53 -17.46
CA PHE A 191 9.82 15.78 -16.21
C PHE A 191 10.66 14.53 -16.39
N LYS A 192 10.55 13.84 -17.53
CA LYS A 192 11.44 12.71 -17.87
C LYS A 192 12.89 13.16 -17.93
N LYS A 193 13.19 14.22 -18.68
CA LYS A 193 14.55 14.76 -18.78
C LYS A 193 15.11 15.19 -17.42
N LEU A 194 14.30 15.88 -16.60
CA LEU A 194 14.69 16.24 -15.23
C LEU A 194 15.01 15.02 -14.36
N LEU A 195 14.28 13.92 -14.53
CA LEU A 195 14.55 12.68 -13.82
C LEU A 195 15.83 12.00 -14.30
N ASP A 196 16.08 12.04 -15.61
CA ASP A 196 17.27 11.49 -16.25
C ASP A 196 18.54 12.29 -15.90
N ASP A 197 18.38 13.60 -15.65
CA ASP A 197 19.46 14.53 -15.30
C ASP A 197 19.77 14.58 -13.78
N LEU A 198 19.01 13.86 -12.92
CA LEU A 198 19.25 13.81 -11.47
C LEU A 198 20.55 13.07 -11.14
N GLN A 199 21.46 13.72 -10.40
CA GLN A 199 22.70 13.11 -9.92
C GLN A 199 22.52 12.41 -8.57
N GLU A 200 23.36 11.41 -8.26
CA GLU A 200 23.27 10.57 -7.04
C GLU A 200 23.15 11.37 -5.73
N GLY A 201 23.79 12.54 -5.64
CA GLY A 201 23.73 13.42 -4.45
C GLY A 201 22.41 14.19 -4.27
N GLN A 202 21.49 14.15 -5.23
CA GLN A 202 20.19 14.82 -5.18
C GLN A 202 19.06 13.90 -4.69
N PHE A 203 19.35 12.62 -4.44
CA PHE A 203 18.40 11.63 -3.93
C PHE A 203 18.33 11.59 -2.38
N VAL A 204 19.03 12.49 -1.68
CA VAL A 204 19.18 12.48 -0.21
C VAL A 204 17.96 13.01 0.54
#